data_AF-A0A1T3VX57-F1
#
_entry.id   AF-A0A1T3VX57-F1
#
_cell.length_a   1.000
_cell.length_b   1.000
_cell.length_c   1.000
_cell.angle_alpha   90.00
_cell.angle_beta   90.00
_cell.angle_gamma   90.00
#
_symmetry.space_group_name_H-M   'P 1'
#
loop_
_entity.id
_entity.type
_entity.pdbx_description
1 polymer ?
#
loop_
_entity_poly.entity_id
_entity_poly.type
_entity_poly.pdbx_seq_one_letter_code
_entity_poly.pdbx_strand_id
1 'polypeptide(L)'
;LHAHHLVHWENGGPTELDNLVLLCPFHHRMHHRGGITLTGPAHRLRVTDSDGDPMTGASLARPPTTDPPDVPPCKGPTGERAQWWWYTPFEPQPPPAPN
;
A
#
# COMPACT_ATOMS: atom_id res chain seq x y z
N LEU A 1 -1.86 1.87 -10.30
CA LEU A 1 -3.17 2.38 -9.86
C LEU A 1 -4.16 2.09 -10.97
N HIS A 2 -5.39 1.68 -10.66
CA HIS A 2 -6.44 1.46 -11.65
C HIS A 2 -7.68 2.29 -11.31
N ALA A 3 -8.29 2.91 -12.33
CA ALA A 3 -9.56 3.59 -12.17
C ALA A 3 -10.69 2.56 -12.05
N HIS A 4 -11.51 2.72 -11.02
CA HIS A 4 -12.65 1.86 -10.73
C HIS A 4 -13.92 2.70 -10.71
N HIS A 5 -14.97 2.22 -11.39
CA HIS A 5 -16.28 2.87 -11.41
C HIS A 5 -17.04 2.53 -10.12
N LEU A 6 -17.55 3.52 -9.39
CA LEU A 6 -18.34 3.31 -8.16
C LEU A 6 -19.73 2.76 -8.49
N VAL A 7 -20.42 3.37 -9.44
CA VAL A 7 -21.53 2.77 -10.17
C VAL A 7 -20.94 2.10 -11.40
N HIS A 8 -21.06 0.78 -11.48
CA HIS A 8 -20.50 0.00 -12.58
C HIS A 8 -20.95 0.53 -13.94
N TRP A 9 -20.03 0.55 -14.92
CA TRP A 9 -20.31 1.04 -16.27
C TRP A 9 -21.50 0.31 -16.92
N GLU A 10 -21.57 -1.02 -16.77
CA GLU A 10 -22.68 -1.83 -17.32
C GLU A 10 -24.04 -1.52 -16.66
N ASN A 11 -24.02 -0.92 -15.46
CA ASN A 11 -25.24 -0.47 -14.76
C ASN A 11 -25.59 0.99 -15.13
N GLY A 12 -24.98 1.55 -16.18
CA GLY A 12 -25.19 2.94 -16.61
C GLY A 12 -24.35 3.96 -15.84
N GLY A 13 -23.29 3.53 -15.16
CA GLY A 13 -22.37 4.44 -14.46
C GLY A 13 -21.61 5.37 -15.42
N PRO A 14 -21.62 6.70 -15.20
CA PRO A 14 -20.94 7.66 -16.08
C PRO A 14 -19.41 7.56 -15.96
N THR A 15 -18.71 7.85 -17.04
CA THR A 15 -17.24 7.99 -17.05
C THR A 15 -16.86 9.43 -16.70
N GLU A 16 -16.97 9.78 -15.43
CA GLU A 16 -16.65 11.11 -14.89
C GLU A 16 -15.95 11.00 -13.52
N LEU A 17 -15.27 12.06 -13.11
CA LEU A 17 -14.41 12.03 -11.91
C LEU A 17 -15.18 11.67 -10.63
N ASP A 18 -16.43 12.08 -10.50
CA ASP A 18 -17.25 11.78 -9.32
C ASP A 18 -17.63 10.30 -9.19
N ASN A 19 -17.56 9.54 -10.30
CA ASN A 19 -17.83 8.11 -10.35
C ASN A 19 -16.55 7.26 -10.43
N LEU A 20 -15.36 7.86 -10.46
CA LEU A 20 -14.09 7.15 -10.64
C LEU A 20 -13.19 7.30 -9.41
N VAL A 21 -12.72 6.16 -8.89
CA VAL A 21 -11.73 6.12 -7.80
C VAL A 21 -10.48 5.36 -8.21
N LEU A 22 -9.32 5.79 -7.72
CA LEU A 22 -8.05 5.10 -7.97
C LEU A 22 -7.75 4.11 -6.86
N LEU A 23 -7.59 2.84 -7.22
CA LEU A 23 -7.20 1.77 -6.29
C LEU A 23 -5.83 1.20 -6.66
N CYS A 24 -5.05 0.85 -5.65
CA CYS A 24 -3.84 0.04 -5.86
C CYS A 24 -4.23 -1.39 -6.25
N PRO A 25 -3.33 -2.19 -6.88
CA PRO A 25 -3.67 -3.54 -7.32
C PRO A 25 -4.18 -4.47 -6.20
N PHE A 26 -3.75 -4.24 -4.96
CA PHE A 26 -4.23 -4.99 -3.81
C PHE A 26 -5.69 -4.65 -3.47
N HIS A 27 -5.97 -3.37 -3.19
CA HIS A 27 -7.33 -2.93 -2.83
C HIS A 27 -8.33 -3.11 -3.98
N HIS A 28 -7.89 -3.02 -5.24
CA HIS A 28 -8.75 -3.29 -6.38
C HIS A 28 -9.23 -4.75 -6.39
N ARG A 29 -8.34 -5.71 -6.13
CA ARG A 29 -8.72 -7.13 -6.00
C ARG A 29 -9.57 -7.38 -4.77
N MET A 30 -9.28 -6.70 -3.66
CA MET A 30 -10.04 -6.83 -2.42
C MET A 30 -11.49 -6.36 -2.60
N HIS A 31 -11.70 -5.25 -3.30
CA HIS A 31 -13.04 -4.76 -3.67
C HIS A 31 -13.81 -5.80 -4.49
N HIS A 32 -13.20 -6.32 -5.57
CA HIS A 32 -13.82 -7.35 -6.41
C HIS A 32 -14.11 -8.67 -5.68
N ARG A 33 -13.46 -8.91 -4.53
CA ARG A 33 -13.69 -10.09 -3.68
C ARG A 33 -14.69 -9.82 -2.54
N GLY A 34 -15.22 -8.60 -2.41
CA GLY A 34 -16.10 -8.21 -1.31
C GLY A 34 -15.39 -8.03 0.04
N GLY A 35 -14.05 -7.95 0.06
CA GLY A 35 -13.29 -7.68 1.29
C GLY A 35 -13.37 -6.22 1.73
N ILE A 36 -13.69 -5.32 0.79
CA ILE A 36 -14.03 -3.92 1.09
C ILE A 36 -15.19 -3.47 0.21
N THR A 37 -16.00 -2.55 0.72
CA THR A 37 -17.09 -1.90 -0.03
C THR A 37 -16.82 -0.41 -0.16
N LEU A 38 -17.03 0.13 -1.37
CA LEU A 38 -16.85 1.55 -1.69
C LEU A 38 -18.22 2.20 -1.90
N THR A 39 -18.53 3.27 -1.15
CA THR A 39 -19.82 3.98 -1.24
C THR A 39 -19.66 5.49 -1.22
N GLY A 40 -20.69 6.19 -1.70
CA GLY A 40 -20.69 7.65 -1.85
C GLY A 40 -19.98 8.12 -3.12
N PRO A 41 -19.91 9.44 -3.36
CA PRO A 41 -19.18 9.99 -4.49
C PRO A 41 -17.66 9.94 -4.26
N ALA A 42 -16.85 9.99 -5.31
CA ALA A 42 -15.39 9.89 -5.22
C ALA A 42 -14.77 10.91 -4.25
N HIS A 43 -15.29 12.14 -4.21
CA HIS A 43 -14.80 13.22 -3.34
C HIS A 43 -15.21 13.06 -1.86
N ARG A 44 -16.10 12.10 -1.53
CA ARG A 44 -16.53 11.78 -0.18
C ARG A 44 -16.66 10.27 0.01
N LEU A 45 -15.68 9.55 -0.52
CA LEU A 45 -15.64 8.09 -0.52
C LEU A 45 -15.69 7.53 0.91
N ARG A 46 -16.60 6.60 1.14
CA ARG A 46 -16.62 5.76 2.34
C ARG A 46 -16.14 4.37 1.96
N VAL A 47 -15.22 3.83 2.76
CA VAL A 47 -14.70 2.48 2.65
C VAL A 47 -15.11 1.72 3.90
N THR A 48 -15.74 0.58 3.73
CA THR A 48 -16.01 -0.37 4.84
C THR A 48 -15.33 -1.70 4.54
N ASP A 49 -15.00 -2.46 5.58
CA ASP A 49 -14.55 -3.84 5.42
C ASP A 49 -15.73 -4.80 5.15
N SER A 50 -15.46 -6.10 5.19
CA SER A 50 -16.46 -7.15 4.97
C SER A 50 -17.51 -7.26 6.08
N ASP A 51 -17.21 -6.77 7.28
CA ASP A 51 -18.13 -6.75 8.43
C ASP A 51 -18.99 -5.48 8.44
N GLY A 52 -18.70 -4.54 7.53
CA GLY A 52 -19.38 -3.26 7.41
C GLY A 52 -18.77 -2.15 8.26
N ASP A 53 -17.64 -2.42 8.91
CA ASP A 53 -16.97 -1.44 9.77
C ASP A 53 -16.22 -0.41 8.92
N PRO A 54 -16.34 0.90 9.24
CA PRO A 54 -15.70 1.95 8.48
C PRO A 54 -14.18 1.89 8.61
N MET A 55 -13.51 1.74 7.47
CA MET A 55 -12.06 1.82 7.39
C MET A 55 -11.62 3.27 7.35
N THR A 56 -10.64 3.61 8.19
CA THR A 56 -9.99 4.93 8.16
C THR A 56 -8.59 4.81 7.58
N GLY A 57 -8.06 5.90 7.03
CA GLY A 57 -6.65 5.98 6.66
C GLY A 57 -5.70 6.11 7.85
N ALA A 58 -6.22 5.99 9.08
CA ALA A 58 -5.40 6.04 10.28
C ALA A 58 -4.50 4.80 10.36
N SER A 59 -3.32 4.99 10.94
CA SER A 59 -2.43 3.87 11.22
C SER A 59 -3.13 2.88 12.16
N LEU A 60 -3.06 1.59 11.81
CA LEU A 60 -3.42 0.52 12.74
C LEU A 60 -2.39 0.37 13.87
N ALA A 61 -1.20 0.99 13.72
CA ALA A 61 -0.21 1.02 14.77
C ALA A 61 -0.78 1.79 15.97
N ARG A 62 -0.89 1.10 17.10
CA ARG A 62 -1.24 1.71 18.37
C ARG A 62 0.06 2.16 19.05
N PRO A 63 0.10 3.35 19.66
CA PRO A 63 1.21 3.69 20.54
C PRO A 63 1.38 2.60 21.60
N PRO A 64 2.61 2.14 21.89
CA PRO A 64 2.83 1.19 22.97
C PRO A 64 2.32 1.78 24.29
N THR A 65 1.48 1.04 24.99
CA THR A 65 0.92 1.44 26.30
C THR A 65 1.69 0.87 27.49
N THR A 66 2.68 0.03 27.20
CA THR A 66 3.56 -0.60 28.18
C THR A 66 4.99 -0.12 27.98
N ASP A 67 5.81 -0.23 29.02
CA ASP A 67 7.23 0.04 28.91
C ASP A 67 7.85 -0.81 27.77
N PRO A 68 8.85 -0.27 27.05
CA PRO A 68 9.63 -1.06 26.12
C PRO A 68 10.18 -2.30 26.83
N PRO A 69 10.25 -3.45 26.15
CA PRO A 69 10.87 -4.62 26.75
C PRO A 69 12.32 -4.30 27.11
N ASP A 70 12.80 -4.80 28.25
CA ASP A 70 14.20 -4.69 28.68
C ASP A 70 15.06 -5.62 27.81
N VAL A 71 15.34 -5.17 26.59
CA VAL A 71 16.20 -5.86 25.62
C VAL A 71 17.55 -5.15 25.54
N PRO A 72 18.67 -5.90 25.57
CA PRO A 72 19.97 -5.31 25.32
C PRO A 72 19.99 -4.57 23.97
N PRO A 73 20.75 -3.48 23.84
CA PRO A 73 20.91 -2.80 22.57
C PRO A 73 21.29 -3.79 21.46
N CYS A 74 20.69 -3.62 20.28
CA CYS A 74 21.10 -4.37 19.09
C CYS A 74 22.62 -4.22 18.94
N LYS A 75 23.36 -5.34 19.01
CA LYS A 75 24.84 -5.35 18.98
C LYS A 75 25.44 -4.75 17.70
N GLY A 76 24.60 -4.46 16.70
CA GLY A 76 25.01 -4.09 15.36
C GLY A 76 25.48 -5.31 14.55
N PRO A 77 25.80 -5.12 13.27
CA PRO A 77 26.44 -6.17 12.48
C PRO A 77 27.77 -6.56 13.12
N THR A 78 28.10 -7.85 13.12
CA THR A 78 29.34 -8.41 13.68
C THR A 78 30.59 -8.02 12.89
N GLY A 79 30.43 -7.36 11.75
CA GLY A 79 31.50 -7.12 10.79
C GLY A 79 31.92 -8.37 10.01
N GLU A 80 31.14 -9.46 10.08
CA GLU A 80 31.37 -10.64 9.27
C GLU A 80 31.27 -10.34 7.77
N ARG A 81 31.96 -11.14 6.95
CA ARG A 81 31.96 -10.97 5.50
C ARG A 81 30.56 -11.22 4.96
N ALA A 82 30.07 -10.30 4.13
CA ALA A 82 28.84 -10.48 3.38
C ALA A 82 28.88 -11.79 2.57
N GLN A 83 27.86 -12.62 2.74
CA GLN A 83 27.62 -13.80 1.91
C GLN A 83 26.94 -13.34 0.62
N TRP A 84 27.74 -13.18 -0.44
CA TRP A 84 27.28 -12.65 -1.74
C TRP A 84 26.30 -13.56 -2.50
N TRP A 85 26.01 -14.75 -1.97
CA TRP A 85 25.07 -15.70 -2.60
C TRP A 85 23.69 -15.09 -2.87
N TRP A 86 23.24 -14.13 -2.05
CA TRP A 86 21.92 -13.51 -2.16
C TRP A 86 21.97 -12.03 -2.58
N TYR A 87 23.14 -11.49 -2.92
CA TYR A 87 23.29 -10.08 -3.24
C TYR A 87 24.37 -9.84 -4.29
N THR A 88 23.98 -9.28 -5.44
CA THR A 88 24.91 -8.76 -6.44
C THR A 88 25.28 -7.32 -6.04
N PRO A 89 26.56 -7.03 -5.73
CA PRO A 89 26.98 -5.66 -5.43
C PRO A 89 26.73 -4.76 -6.63
N PHE A 90 26.30 -3.52 -6.35
CA PHE A 90 26.22 -2.49 -7.37
C PHE A 90 27.62 -2.15 -7.88
N GLU A 91 27.86 -2.32 -9.18
CA GLU A 91 29.05 -1.83 -9.86
C GLU A 91 28.71 -0.50 -10.58
N PRO A 92 29.29 0.64 -10.16
CA PRO A 92 29.06 1.91 -10.84
C PRO A 92 29.61 1.86 -12.27
N GLN A 93 28.83 2.33 -13.24
CA GLN A 93 29.34 2.45 -14.61
C GLN A 93 30.38 3.59 -14.70
N PRO A 94 31.47 3.40 -15.47
CA PRO A 94 32.39 4.49 -15.75
C PRO A 94 31.68 5.64 -16.48
N PRO A 95 32.11 6.89 -16.26
CA PRO A 95 31.57 8.03 -16.98
C PRO A 95 31.77 7.86 -18.50
N PRO A 96 30.85 8.38 -19.34
CA PRO A 96 31.00 8.32 -20.79
C PRO A 96 32.30 9.02 -21.22
N ALA A 97 32.94 8.51 -22.27
CA ALA A 97 34.13 9.12 -22.83
C ALA A 97 33.81 10.54 -23.36
N PRO A 98 34.71 11.52 -23.18
CA PRO A 98 34.56 12.83 -23.82
C PRO A 98 34.63 12.68 -25.34
N ASN A 99 33.77 13.41 -26.05
CA ASN A 99 33.74 13.50 -27.52
C ASN A 99 35.01 14.14 -28.08
#